data_AF-A0A428EA04-F1
#
_entry.id   AF-A0A428EA04-F1
#
_cell.length_a   1.000
_cell.length_b   1.000
_cell.length_c   1.000
_cell.angle_alpha   90.00
_cell.angle_beta   90.00
_cell.angle_gamma   90.00
#
_symmetry.space_group_name_H-M   'P 1'
#
loop_
_entity.id
_entity.type
_entity.pdbx_description
1 polymer ?
#
loop_
_entity_poly.entity_id
_entity_poly.type
_entity_poly.pdbx_seq_one_letter_code
_entity_poly.pdbx_strand_id
1 'polypeptide(L)'
;MKADGLSLDDKRQPISDNDIPDIIQRFHQLDNEAERKRTDQSFFVPVDEIKDNDYDLSINKYKEIEYEKVEYEPTEVILKKINDLEKEIQAGLAELEELLK
;
A
#
# COMPACT_ATOMS: atom_id res chain seq x y z
N MET A 1 -14.00 3.11 0.18
CA MET A 1 -13.97 4.16 1.22
C MET A 1 -12.67 4.08 2.00
N LYS A 2 -12.00 5.21 2.23
CA LYS A 2 -10.78 5.38 3.02
C LYS A 2 -11.03 6.25 4.27
N ALA A 3 -11.83 7.30 4.16
CA ALA A 3 -12.19 8.17 5.29
C ALA A 3 -13.66 8.58 5.27
N ASP A 4 -14.29 8.64 6.44
CA ASP A 4 -15.70 9.00 6.66
C ASP A 4 -15.89 10.46 7.11
N GLY A 5 -14.84 11.28 7.07
CA GLY A 5 -14.85 12.61 7.64
C GLY A 5 -14.67 12.64 9.15
N LEU A 6 -14.35 11.51 9.79
CA LEU A 6 -14.02 11.43 11.21
C LEU A 6 -12.63 10.82 11.41
N SER A 7 -11.95 11.20 12.49
CA SER A 7 -10.71 10.57 12.92
C SER A 7 -10.95 9.10 13.26
N LEU A 8 -9.91 8.26 13.09
CA LEU A 8 -9.97 6.82 13.39
C LEU A 8 -9.82 6.49 14.88
N ASP A 9 -9.57 7.50 15.72
CA ASP A 9 -9.51 7.33 17.18
C ASP A 9 -10.91 7.34 17.81
N ASP A 10 -10.99 6.91 19.07
CA ASP A 10 -12.26 6.83 19.81
C ASP A 10 -13.01 8.18 19.91
N LYS A 11 -12.28 9.29 19.75
CA LYS A 11 -12.85 10.64 19.81
C LYS A 11 -13.64 11.00 18.56
N ARG A 12 -13.42 10.31 17.43
CA ARG A 12 -14.14 10.47 16.16
C ARG A 12 -14.38 11.95 15.83
N GLN A 13 -13.32 12.75 15.89
CA GLN A 13 -13.38 14.18 15.62
C GLN A 13 -13.49 14.44 14.12
N PRO A 14 -14.20 15.50 13.69
CA PRO A 14 -14.29 15.85 12.27
C PRO A 14 -12.91 16.10 11.67
N ILE A 15 -12.65 15.51 10.50
CA ILE A 15 -11.46 15.73 9.69
C ILE A 15 -11.86 16.21 8.28
N SER A 16 -10.89 16.79 7.56
CA SER A 16 -11.10 17.25 6.19
C SER A 16 -11.34 16.10 5.21
N ASP A 17 -10.75 14.94 5.47
CA ASP A 17 -10.75 13.81 4.54
C ASP A 17 -12.08 13.07 4.64
N ASN A 18 -12.90 13.18 3.60
CA ASN A 18 -14.24 12.60 3.56
C ASN A 18 -14.60 12.09 2.16
N ASP A 19 -14.70 10.77 2.02
CA ASP A 19 -15.08 10.13 0.76
C ASP A 19 -16.60 10.00 0.58
N ILE A 20 -17.41 10.27 1.61
CA ILE A 20 -18.86 10.04 1.56
C ILE A 20 -19.54 10.81 0.42
N PRO A 21 -19.24 12.12 0.18
CA PRO A 21 -19.86 12.84 -0.92
C PRO A 21 -19.57 12.22 -2.29
N ASP A 22 -18.32 11.80 -2.52
CA ASP A 22 -17.90 11.11 -3.75
C ASP A 22 -18.65 9.78 -3.92
N ILE A 23 -18.71 8.97 -2.86
CA ILE A 23 -19.39 7.68 -2.88
C ILE A 23 -20.88 7.84 -3.21
N ILE A 24 -21.56 8.82 -2.60
CA ILE A 24 -22.98 9.08 -2.87
C ILE A 24 -23.17 9.47 -4.34
N GLN A 25 -22.35 10.39 -4.85
CA GLN A 25 -22.42 10.82 -6.24
C GLN A 25 -22.25 9.63 -7.19
N ARG A 26 -21.25 8.78 -6.93
CA ARG A 26 -20.94 7.60 -7.76
C ARG A 26 -22.02 6.53 -7.67
N PHE A 27 -22.61 6.33 -6.51
CA PHE A 27 -23.73 5.40 -6.34
C PHE A 27 -24.96 5.82 -7.17
N HIS A 28 -25.16 7.12 -7.41
CA HIS A 28 -26.22 7.59 -8.31
C HIS A 28 -25.83 7.49 -9.80
N GLN A 29 -24.59 7.19 -10.12
CA GLN A 29 -24.03 7.11 -11.47
C GLN A 29 -23.42 5.73 -11.75
N LEU A 30 -24.19 4.66 -11.47
CA LEU A 30 -23.72 3.27 -11.54
C LEU A 30 -23.21 2.86 -12.93
N ASP A 31 -23.75 3.46 -14.00
CA ASP A 31 -23.31 3.19 -15.37
C ASP A 31 -21.83 3.49 -15.57
N ASN A 32 -21.28 4.48 -14.84
CA ASN A 32 -19.86 4.86 -14.89
C ASN A 32 -18.95 3.92 -14.09
N GLU A 33 -19.52 3.01 -13.29
CA GLU A 33 -18.77 2.09 -12.43
C GLU A 33 -18.62 0.69 -13.06
N ALA A 34 -19.29 0.41 -14.18
CA ALA A 34 -19.34 -0.90 -14.81
C ALA A 34 -17.97 -1.40 -15.31
N GLU A 35 -17.06 -0.48 -15.68
CA GLU A 35 -15.73 -0.80 -16.22
C GLU A 35 -14.63 -0.85 -15.16
N ARG A 36 -14.98 -0.66 -13.88
CA ARG A 36 -14.01 -0.69 -12.79
C ARG A 36 -13.37 -2.06 -12.61
N LYS A 37 -12.07 -2.03 -12.33
CA LYS A 37 -11.25 -3.23 -12.14
C LYS A 37 -11.31 -3.71 -10.70
N ARG A 38 -10.99 -4.99 -10.48
CA ARG A 38 -10.88 -5.58 -9.13
C ARG A 38 -9.73 -5.03 -8.29
N THR A 39 -8.86 -4.22 -8.89
CA THR A 39 -7.78 -3.50 -8.23
C THR A 39 -8.23 -2.14 -7.69
N ASP A 40 -9.35 -1.61 -8.19
CA ASP A 40 -9.89 -0.31 -7.80
C ASP A 40 -10.47 -0.33 -6.38
N GLN A 41 -10.79 0.87 -5.88
CA GLN A 41 -11.36 1.06 -4.54
C GLN A 41 -12.77 0.44 -4.39
N SER A 42 -13.49 0.24 -5.49
CA SER A 42 -14.80 -0.39 -5.56
C SER A 42 -14.99 -1.00 -6.95
N PHE A 43 -15.72 -2.10 -7.05
CA PHE A 43 -16.00 -2.76 -8.31
C PHE A 43 -17.26 -3.63 -8.16
N PHE A 44 -17.86 -4.03 -9.27
CA PHE A 44 -18.98 -4.95 -9.25
C PHE A 44 -18.52 -6.40 -9.15
N VAL A 45 -19.24 -7.18 -8.35
CA VAL A 45 -19.05 -8.62 -8.22
C VAL A 45 -20.34 -9.32 -8.67
N PRO A 46 -20.26 -10.31 -9.59
CA PRO A 46 -21.40 -11.12 -9.96
C PRO A 46 -22.03 -11.82 -8.76
N VAL A 47 -23.36 -11.90 -8.74
CA VAL A 47 -24.10 -12.54 -7.64
C VAL A 47 -23.75 -14.02 -7.52
N ASP A 48 -23.49 -14.70 -8.62
CA ASP A 48 -23.14 -16.12 -8.61
C ASP A 48 -21.80 -16.38 -7.92
N GLU A 49 -20.82 -15.49 -8.10
CA GLU A 49 -19.54 -15.58 -7.38
C GLU A 49 -19.70 -15.34 -5.87
N ILE A 50 -20.62 -14.46 -5.47
CA ILE A 50 -20.94 -14.26 -4.05
C ILE A 50 -21.56 -15.52 -3.44
N LYS A 51 -22.43 -16.21 -4.19
CA LYS A 51 -23.02 -17.49 -3.76
C LYS A 51 -21.95 -18.58 -3.62
N ASP A 52 -21.05 -18.68 -4.59
CA ASP A 52 -19.94 -19.66 -4.59
C ASP A 52 -18.96 -19.42 -3.43
N ASN A 53 -18.89 -18.18 -2.93
CA ASN A 53 -18.07 -17.78 -1.79
C ASN A 53 -18.82 -17.79 -0.44
N ASP A 54 -19.95 -18.51 -0.35
CA ASP A 54 -20.80 -18.65 0.85
C ASP A 54 -21.35 -17.31 1.38
N TYR A 55 -21.63 -16.37 0.48
CA TYR A 55 -22.09 -15.01 0.82
C TYR A 55 -21.12 -14.21 1.68
N ASP A 56 -19.83 -14.56 1.64
CA ASP A 56 -18.78 -13.79 2.28
C ASP A 56 -18.63 -12.45 1.55
N LEU A 57 -18.97 -11.35 2.20
CA LEU A 57 -18.91 -9.99 1.62
C LEU A 57 -17.57 -9.29 1.88
N SER A 58 -16.56 -10.04 2.33
CA SER A 58 -15.23 -9.49 2.58
C SER A 58 -14.60 -9.04 1.25
N ILE A 59 -14.31 -7.74 1.14
CA ILE A 59 -13.69 -7.15 -0.07
C ILE A 59 -12.40 -7.87 -0.49
N ASN A 60 -11.62 -8.36 0.48
CA ASN A 60 -10.35 -9.05 0.24
C ASN A 60 -10.51 -10.36 -0.54
N LYS A 61 -11.69 -10.98 -0.51
CA LYS A 61 -11.95 -12.25 -1.23
C LYS A 61 -12.11 -12.04 -2.73
N TYR A 62 -12.54 -10.85 -3.14
CA TYR A 62 -12.81 -10.50 -4.53
C TYR A 62 -11.79 -9.55 -5.12
N LYS A 63 -11.03 -8.84 -4.27
CA LYS A 63 -10.05 -7.85 -4.68
C LYS A 63 -8.82 -8.53 -5.27
N GLU A 64 -8.42 -8.11 -6.45
CA GLU A 64 -7.15 -8.52 -7.04
C GLU A 64 -6.03 -7.68 -6.44
N ILE A 65 -5.06 -8.35 -5.81
CA ILE A 65 -3.86 -7.71 -5.31
C ILE A 65 -2.80 -7.89 -6.39
N GLU A 66 -2.49 -6.82 -7.13
CA GLU A 66 -1.34 -6.79 -8.01
C GLU A 66 -0.08 -6.90 -7.14
N TYR A 67 0.51 -8.09 -7.10
CA TYR A 67 1.83 -8.27 -6.52
C TYR A 67 2.86 -7.73 -7.50
N GLU A 68 3.28 -6.48 -7.31
CA GLU A 68 4.50 -6.01 -7.93
C GLU A 68 5.65 -6.86 -7.42
N LYS A 69 6.30 -7.60 -8.33
CA LYS A 69 7.55 -8.29 -8.01
C LYS A 69 8.55 -7.22 -7.59
N VAL A 70 8.86 -7.18 -6.30
CA VAL A 70 9.97 -6.40 -5.79
C VAL A 70 11.23 -7.03 -6.37
N GLU A 71 11.80 -6.42 -7.40
CA GLU A 71 13.10 -6.81 -7.92
C GLU A 71 14.16 -6.37 -6.92
N TYR A 72 14.73 -7.34 -6.22
CA TYR A 72 15.88 -7.10 -5.37
C TYR A 72 17.14 -7.03 -6.22
N GLU A 73 18.06 -6.15 -5.86
CA GLU A 73 19.40 -6.16 -6.44
C GLU A 73 20.05 -7.54 -6.23
N PRO A 74 20.86 -8.02 -7.18
CA PRO A 74 21.61 -9.26 -7.01
C PRO A 74 22.44 -9.23 -5.72
N THR A 75 22.56 -10.39 -5.06
CA THR A 75 23.32 -10.53 -3.82
C THR A 75 24.76 -10.04 -3.95
N GLU A 76 25.36 -10.19 -5.13
CA GLU A 76 26.70 -9.70 -5.45
C GLU A 76 26.82 -8.17 -5.34
N VAL A 77 25.80 -7.43 -5.76
CA VAL A 77 25.76 -5.96 -5.68
C VAL A 77 25.64 -5.51 -4.22
N ILE A 78 24.78 -6.18 -3.45
CA ILE A 78 24.61 -5.92 -2.02
C ILE A 78 25.92 -6.19 -1.27
N LEU A 79 26.58 -7.32 -1.56
CA LEU A 79 27.88 -7.66 -0.96
C LEU A 79 28.98 -6.66 -1.33
N LYS A 80 28.97 -6.15 -2.55
CA LYS A 80 29.92 -5.09 -2.96
C LYS A 80 29.70 -3.81 -2.16
N LYS A 81 28.45 -3.36 -2.02
CA LYS A 81 28.09 -2.18 -1.21
C LYS A 81 28.53 -2.33 0.25
N ILE A 82 28.34 -3.52 0.84
CA ILE A 82 28.79 -3.82 2.21
C ILE A 82 30.32 -3.68 2.33
N ASN A 83 31.08 -4.28 1.40
CA ASN A 83 32.54 -4.19 1.43
C ASN A 83 33.07 -2.76 1.22
N ASP A 84 32.40 -1.97 0.38
CA ASP A 84 32.79 -0.58 0.15
C ASP A 84 32.51 0.29 1.39
N LEU A 85 31.37 0.10 2.06
CA LEU A 85 31.08 0.73 3.36
C LEU A 85 32.09 0.34 4.44
N GLU A 86 32.48 -0.94 4.51
CA GLU A 86 33.48 -1.40 5.47
C GLU A 86 34.82 -0.69 5.27
N LYS A 87 35.24 -0.45 4.02
CA LYS A 87 36.47 0.29 3.73
C LYS A 87 36.39 1.74 4.16
N GLU A 88 35.25 2.41 3.95
CA GLU A 88 35.04 3.79 4.39
C GLU A 88 35.11 3.89 5.92
N ILE A 89 34.51 2.93 6.64
CA ILE A 89 34.58 2.84 8.09
C ILE A 89 36.02 2.67 8.57
N GLN A 90 36.78 1.74 7.96
CA GLN A 90 38.17 1.51 8.31
C GLN A 90 39.05 2.74 8.04
N ALA A 91 38.83 3.43 6.91
CA ALA A 91 39.54 4.67 6.59
C ALA A 91 39.22 5.77 7.62
N GLY A 92 37.94 5.97 7.94
CA GLY A 92 37.53 6.96 8.95
C GLY A 92 38.07 6.65 10.34
N LEU A 93 38.15 5.37 10.73
CA LEU A 93 38.78 4.96 11.99
C LEU A 93 40.28 5.28 12.00
N ALA A 94 41.00 4.99 10.92
CA ALA A 94 42.42 5.29 10.81
C ALA A 94 42.70 6.81 10.85
N GLU A 95 41.87 7.62 10.21
CA GLU A 95 41.94 9.08 10.30
C GLU A 95 41.71 9.57 11.74
N LEU A 96 40.73 8.98 12.43
CA LEU A 96 40.42 9.32 13.82
C LEU A 96 41.57 8.93 14.77
N GLU A 97 42.21 7.77 14.54
CA GLU A 97 43.39 7.33 15.30
C GLU A 97 44.59 8.26 15.12
N GLU A 98 44.82 8.77 13.90
CA GLU A 98 45.90 9.74 13.63
C GLU A 98 45.63 11.11 14.28
N LEU A 99 44.37 11.55 14.38
CA LEU A 99 44.01 12.79 15.08
C LEU A 99 44.13 12.72 16.60
N LEU A 100 44.17 11.51 17.17
CA LEU A 100 44.32 11.26 18.61
C LEU A 100 45.78 11.05 19.06
N LYS A 101 46.75 11.07 18.12
CA LYS A 101 48.19 11.11 18.40
C LYS A 101 48.70 12.54 18.55
#